data_AF-A0A2N8NYG0-F1
#
_entry.id   AF-A0A2N8NYG0-F1
#
_cell.length_a   1.000
_cell.length_b   1.000
_cell.length_c   1.000
_cell.angle_alpha   90.00
_cell.angle_beta   90.00
_cell.angle_gamma   90.00
#
_symmetry.space_group_name_H-M   'P 1'
#
loop_
_entity.id
_entity.type
_entity.pdbx_description
1 polymer ?
#
loop_
_entity_poly.entity_id
_entity_poly.type
_entity_poly.pdbx_seq_one_letter_code
_entity_poly.pdbx_strand_id
1 'polypeptide(L)' 'MEIALSSGAELKSWVFLIAGNIFLIILAVRAIGHYAKREWGELLGHFLAGVVVAGFVFAPDESKDMLIAVWKKVAGE' A
#
# COMPACT_ATOMS: atom_id res chain seq x y z
N MET A 1 22.17 -3.92 11.98
CA MET A 1 20.92 -3.34 12.51
C MET A 1 20.19 -4.46 13.21
N GLU A 2 20.26 -4.48 14.53
CA GLU A 2 19.51 -5.45 15.33
C GLU A 2 18.05 -4.99 15.31
N ILE A 3 17.18 -5.76 14.64
CA ILE A 3 15.75 -5.45 14.61
C ILE A 3 15.13 -6.13 15.82
N ALA A 4 15.32 -5.54 16.99
CA ALA A 4 14.55 -5.92 18.16
C ALA A 4 13.10 -5.48 17.93
N LEU A 5 12.28 -6.37 17.37
CA LEU A 5 10.83 -6.19 17.21
C LEU A 5 10.16 -6.38 18.58
N SER A 6 10.52 -5.52 19.53
CA SER A 6 10.17 -5.69 20.94
C SER A 6 8.82 -5.05 21.30
N SER A 7 8.26 -4.26 20.39
CA SER A 7 6.95 -3.62 20.53
C SER A 7 6.09 -3.73 19.26
N GLY A 8 4.77 -3.65 19.44
CA GLY A 8 3.82 -3.62 18.32
C GLY A 8 4.01 -2.42 17.38
N ALA A 9 4.51 -1.29 17.91
CA ALA A 9 4.82 -0.10 17.12
C ALA A 9 6.03 -0.33 16.21
N GLU A 10 7.08 -0.95 16.73
CA GLU A 10 8.27 -1.33 15.95
C GLU A 10 7.91 -2.35 14.87
N LEU A 11 7.07 -3.34 15.20
CA LEU A 11 6.57 -4.31 14.23
C LEU A 11 5.75 -3.64 13.12
N LYS A 12 4.80 -2.75 13.47
CA LYS A 12 4.00 -1.98 12.48
C LYS A 12 4.92 -1.19 11.55
N SER A 13 5.89 -0.46 12.11
CA SER A 13 6.84 0.35 11.34
C SER A 13 7.69 -0.52 10.40
N TRP A 14 8.21 -1.64 10.91
CA TRP A 14 9.02 -2.57 10.12
C TRP A 14 8.22 -3.20 8.97
N VAL A 15 6.98 -3.59 9.21
CA VAL A 15 6.10 -4.18 8.18
C VAL A 15 5.85 -3.19 7.05
N PHE A 16 5.53 -1.93 7.34
CA PHE A 16 5.35 -0.94 6.29
C PHE A 16 6.64 -0.64 5.54
N LEU A 17 7.75 -0.50 6.25
CA LEU A 17 9.05 -0.20 5.66
C LEU A 17 9.54 -1.33 4.75
N ILE A 18 9.42 -2.58 5.16
CA ILE A 18 9.98 -3.70 4.39
C ILE A 18 8.93 -4.33 3.49
N ALA A 19 7.88 -4.92 4.06
CA ALA A 19 6.89 -5.66 3.28
C ALA A 19 6.12 -4.75 2.31
N GLY A 20 5.80 -3.53 2.76
CA GLY A 20 5.14 -2.52 1.95
C GLY A 20 5.96 -2.11 0.71
N ASN A 21 7.24 -1.77 0.90
CA ASN A 21 8.11 -1.37 -0.20
C ASN A 21 8.41 -2.54 -1.16
N ILE A 22 8.59 -3.77 -0.66
CA ILE A 22 8.74 -4.95 -1.54
C ILE A 22 7.51 -5.12 -2.43
N PHE A 23 6.31 -4.98 -1.87
CA PHE A 23 5.08 -5.10 -2.65
C PHE A 23 4.96 -4.00 -3.72
N LEU A 24 5.32 -2.76 -3.38
CA LEU A 24 5.36 -1.66 -4.34
C LEU A 24 6.34 -1.91 -5.48
N ILE A 25 7.52 -2.47 -5.19
CA ILE A 25 8.50 -2.86 -6.22
C ILE A 25 7.90 -3.91 -7.16
N ILE A 26 7.21 -4.92 -6.63
CA ILE A 26 6.55 -5.95 -7.46
C ILE A 26 5.49 -5.32 -8.38
N LEU A 27 4.67 -4.40 -7.85
CA LEU A 27 3.68 -3.68 -8.66
C LEU A 27 4.34 -2.83 -9.75
N ALA A 28 5.44 -2.14 -9.43
CA ALA A 28 6.17 -1.34 -10.40
C ALA A 28 6.74 -2.21 -11.53
N VAL A 29 7.35 -3.35 -11.21
CA VAL A 29 7.87 -4.30 -12.22
C VAL A 29 6.74 -4.83 -13.11
N ARG A 30 5.58 -5.18 -12.52
CA ARG A 30 4.41 -5.64 -13.30
C ARG A 30 3.85 -4.53 -14.20
N ALA A 31 3.78 -3.29 -13.70
CA ALA A 31 3.34 -2.15 -14.48
C ALA A 31 4.23 -1.92 -15.71
N ILE A 32 5.55 -2.04 -15.56
CA ILE A 32 6.50 -1.97 -16.70
C ILE A 32 6.18 -3.08 -17.73
N GLY A 33 5.85 -4.29 -17.28
CA GLY A 33 5.43 -5.40 -18.14
C GLY A 33 4.18 -5.07 -18.98
N HIS A 34 3.13 -4.53 -18.37
CA HIS A 34 1.91 -4.12 -19.08
C HIS A 34 2.17 -2.95 -20.03
N TYR A 35 3.01 -2.00 -19.63
CA TYR A 35 3.44 -0.90 -20.50
C TYR A 35 4.15 -1.42 -21.76
N ALA A 36 5.09 -2.36 -21.61
CA ALA A 36 5.82 -2.97 -22.72
C ALA A 36 4.90 -3.72 -23.71
N LYS A 37 3.83 -4.34 -23.18
CA LYS A 37 2.81 -5.04 -23.97
C LYS A 37 1.71 -4.13 -24.55
N ARG A 38 1.73 -2.84 -24.22
CA ARG A 38 0.70 -1.84 -24.60
C ARG A 38 -0.71 -2.20 -24.08
N GLU A 39 -0.76 -2.89 -22.94
CA GLU A 39 -1.98 -3.27 -22.23
C GLU A 39 -2.44 -2.11 -21.32
N TRP A 40 -2.94 -1.03 -21.93
CA TRP A 40 -3.23 0.23 -21.21
C TRP A 40 -4.27 0.10 -20.09
N GLY A 41 -5.27 -0.77 -20.26
CA GLY A 41 -6.28 -1.02 -19.23
C GLY A 41 -5.69 -1.70 -17.99
N GLU A 42 -4.86 -2.72 -18.19
CA GLU A 42 -4.20 -3.43 -17.10
C GLU A 42 -3.12 -2.59 -16.44
N LEU A 43 -2.42 -1.75 -17.22
CA LEU A 43 -1.45 -0.78 -16.72
C LEU A 43 -2.12 0.23 -15.77
N LEU A 44 -3.25 0.81 -16.18
CA LEU A 44 -3.98 1.76 -15.34
C LEU A 44 -4.46 1.09 -14.04
N GLY A 45 -4.99 -0.13 -14.13
CA GLY A 45 -5.40 -0.91 -12.96
C GLY A 45 -4.24 -1.15 -11.98
N HIS A 46 -3.08 -1.57 -12.48
CA HIS A 46 -1.88 -1.76 -11.66
C HIS A 46 -1.36 -0.44 -11.06
N PHE A 47 -1.41 0.65 -11.83
CA PHE A 47 -1.01 1.96 -11.34
C PHE A 47 -1.91 2.42 -10.17
N LEU A 48 -3.24 2.33 -10.33
CA LEU A 48 -4.19 2.69 -9.27
C LEU A 48 -4.02 1.80 -8.02
N ALA A 49 -3.81 0.50 -8.20
CA ALA A 49 -3.49 -0.39 -7.09
C ALA A 49 -2.19 0.03 -6.38
N GLY A 50 -1.17 0.42 -7.14
CA GLY A 50 0.09 0.96 -6.62
C GLY A 50 -0.12 2.23 -5.78
N VAL A 51 -0.95 3.17 -6.24
CA VAL A 51 -1.28 4.39 -5.49
C VAL A 51 -1.96 4.07 -4.17
N VAL A 52 -2.91 3.13 -4.17
CA VAL A 52 -3.60 2.71 -2.95
C VAL A 52 -2.63 2.10 -1.96
N VAL A 53 -1.76 1.18 -2.40
CA VAL A 53 -0.76 0.56 -1.52
C VAL A 53 0.24 1.59 -1.02
N ALA A 54 0.66 2.53 -1.86
CA ALA A 54 1.54 3.62 -1.46
C ALA A 54 0.90 4.47 -0.34
N GLY A 55 -0.41 4.71 -0.40
CA GLY A 55 -1.15 5.33 0.69
C GLY A 55 -1.00 4.56 2.01
N PHE A 56 -1.17 3.23 1.99
CA PHE A 56 -1.00 2.42 3.20
C PHE A 56 0.43 2.38 3.73
N VAL A 57 1.43 2.48 2.86
CA VAL A 57 2.85 2.39 3.25
C VAL A 57 3.38 3.73 3.76
N PHE A 58 3.06 4.82 3.08
CA PHE A 58 3.63 6.15 3.36
C PHE A 58 2.71 7.05 4.19
N ALA A 59 1.40 6.78 4.20
CA ALA A 59 0.39 7.54 4.94
C ALA A 59 -0.58 6.59 5.68
N PRO A 60 -0.07 5.71 6.58
CA PRO A 60 -0.87 4.67 7.22
C PRO A 60 -1.98 5.22 8.12
N ASP A 61 -1.76 6.37 8.77
CA ASP A 61 -2.74 6.95 9.69
C ASP A 61 -3.86 7.64 8.90
N GLU A 62 -3.55 8.37 7.83
CA GLU A 62 -4.54 8.93 6.90
C GLU A 62 -5.36 7.84 6.23
N SER A 63 -4.71 6.75 5.81
CA SER A 63 -5.38 5.59 5.21
C SER A 63 -6.33 4.92 6.20
N LYS A 64 -5.90 4.76 7.47
CA LYS A 64 -6.73 4.24 8.56
C LYS A 64 -7.92 5.18 8.82
N ASP A 65 -7.69 6.48 8.91
CA ASP A 65 -8.74 7.46 9.19
C ASP A 65 -9.77 7.53 8.05
N MET A 66 -9.33 7.41 6.79
CA MET A 66 -10.22 7.27 5.64
C MET A 66 -11.09 6.02 5.77
N LEU A 67 -10.51 4.86 6.09
CA LEU A 67 -11.28 3.62 6.28
C LEU A 67 -12.30 3.73 7.41
N ILE A 68 -11.91 4.34 8.53
CA ILE A 68 -12.82 4.59 9.65
C ILE A 68 -13.95 5.54 9.23
N ALA A 69 -13.65 6.61 8.49
CA ALA A 69 -14.65 7.56 8.02
C ALA A 69 -15.66 6.91 7.05
N VAL A 70 -15.17 6.07 6.12
CA VAL A 70 -16.03 5.28 5.23
C VAL A 70 -16.88 4.31 6.04
N TRP A 71 -16.28 3.62 7.01
CA TRP A 71 -17.01 2.69 7.87
C TRP A 71 -18.14 3.38 8.64
N LYS A 72 -17.87 4.50 9.32
CA LYS A 72 -18.89 5.27 10.04
C LYS A 72 -20.05 5.67 9.14
N LYS A 73 -19.73 6.16 7.94
CA LYS A 73 -20.73 6.53 6.94
C LYS A 73 -21.61 5.36 6.51
N VAL A 74 -21.05 4.14 6.39
CA VAL A 74 -21.79 2.93 6.00
C VAL A 74 -22.54 2.30 7.17
N ALA A 75 -21.94 2.33 8.37
CA ALA A 75 -22.51 1.78 9.60
C ALA A 75 -23.65 2.65 10.17
N GLY A 76 -23.79 3.90 9.73
CA GLY A 76 -24.85 4.81 10.18
C GLY A 76 -24.56 5.45 11.55
N GLU A 77 -23.28 5.57 11.91
CA GLU A 77 -22.79 6.30 13.10
C GLU A 77 -22.50 7.78 12.79
#